data_AF-A0A8T5BVA5-F1
#
_entry.id   AF-A0A8T5BVA5-F1
#
_cell.length_a   1.000
_cell.length_b   1.000
_cell.length_c   1.000
_cell.angle_alpha   90.00
_cell.angle_beta   90.00
_cell.angle_gamma   90.00
#
_symmetry.space_group_name_H-M   'P 1'
#
loop_
_entity.id
_entity.type
_entity.pdbx_description
1 polymer ?
#
loop_
_entity_poly.entity_id
_entity_poly.type
_entity_poly.pdbx_seq_one_letter_code
_entity_poly.pdbx_strand_id
1 'polypeptide(L)'
;MSNVGLILVGHGSRSPKHRESIEEIAEIIRHRSRFKVVEVAFMIKNRPTIDEAIGKLALHGIKKAVLIPVFIASGSHTDRDIPEQLGLKDGQRKVKRGDVEIIYGEPIGPDRRLAEIIEEKALKALESEDQISLISGNYMLDSNSIYEASIRKIRSILGDYLRDLPPEHAQIIERVVHATADPELAKLVVISSGAIETG
;
A
#
# COMPACT_ATOMS: atom_id res chain seq x y z
N MET A 1 10.17 -3.70 -12.61
CA MET A 1 9.48 -2.59 -13.31
C MET A 1 10.27 -1.28 -13.21
N SER A 2 11.60 -1.34 -13.09
CA SER A 2 12.47 -0.24 -12.60
C SER A 2 12.62 0.97 -13.53
N ASN A 3 11.86 1.07 -14.62
CA ASN A 3 11.93 2.22 -15.55
C ASN A 3 10.56 2.76 -15.97
N VAL A 4 9.51 2.51 -15.18
CA VAL A 4 8.17 3.05 -15.40
C VAL A 4 7.90 4.16 -14.38
N GLY A 5 7.35 5.29 -14.86
CA GLY A 5 6.87 6.38 -14.00
C GLY A 5 5.41 6.20 -13.60
N LEU A 6 5.00 6.86 -12.52
CA LEU A 6 3.61 6.96 -12.08
C LEU A 6 3.22 8.43 -11.96
N ILE A 7 2.03 8.80 -12.44
CA ILE A 7 1.42 10.11 -12.21
C ILE A 7 0.10 9.89 -11.48
N LEU A 8 -0.05 10.51 -10.31
CA LEU A 8 -1.32 10.59 -9.59
C LEU A 8 -2.04 11.88 -9.98
N VAL A 9 -3.27 11.79 -10.49
CA VAL A 9 -4.04 12.97 -10.91
C VAL A 9 -5.18 13.24 -9.94
N GLY A 10 -5.07 14.35 -9.21
CA GLY A 10 -6.15 14.89 -8.41
C GLY A 10 -7.02 15.88 -9.20
N HIS A 11 -8.22 16.16 -8.70
CA HIS A 11 -9.08 17.20 -9.29
C HIS A 11 -8.45 18.60 -9.14
N GLY A 12 -7.95 18.89 -7.95
CA GLY A 12 -7.43 20.19 -7.57
C GLY A 12 -8.49 21.11 -6.95
N SER A 13 -8.03 21.95 -6.01
CA SER A 13 -8.83 22.75 -5.11
C SER A 13 -8.15 24.08 -4.77
N ARG A 14 -8.94 25.04 -4.27
CA ARG A 14 -8.37 26.25 -3.64
C ARG A 14 -7.77 25.93 -2.26
N SER A 15 -8.23 24.87 -1.61
CA SER A 15 -7.72 24.45 -0.31
C SER A 15 -6.37 23.74 -0.48
N PRO A 16 -5.30 24.19 0.23
CA PRO A 16 -4.00 23.53 0.21
C PRO A 16 -4.07 22.06 0.65
N LYS A 17 -4.94 21.74 1.60
CA LYS A 17 -5.14 20.39 2.16
C LYS A 17 -5.40 19.33 1.10
N HIS A 18 -6.12 19.68 0.03
CA HIS A 18 -6.39 18.73 -1.06
C HIS A 18 -5.11 18.31 -1.77
N ARG A 19 -4.23 19.27 -2.05
CA ARG A 19 -2.94 18.98 -2.68
C ARG A 19 -2.04 18.17 -1.74
N GLU A 20 -1.99 18.57 -0.47
CA GLU A 20 -1.20 17.88 0.55
C GLU A 20 -1.58 16.40 0.65
N SER A 21 -2.87 16.06 0.69
CA SER A 21 -3.30 14.65 0.74
C SER A 21 -2.87 13.82 -0.47
N ILE A 22 -2.86 14.39 -1.68
CA ILE A 22 -2.41 13.66 -2.87
C ILE A 22 -0.87 13.49 -2.85
N GLU A 23 -0.14 14.49 -2.36
CA GLU A 23 1.32 14.41 -2.21
C GLU A 23 1.72 13.37 -1.15
N GLU A 24 1.02 13.32 -0.02
CA GLU A 24 1.24 12.30 1.02
C GLU A 24 1.05 10.88 0.48
N ILE A 25 0.02 10.65 -0.34
CA ILE A 25 -0.18 9.37 -1.03
C ILE A 25 0.99 9.08 -1.98
N ALA A 26 1.48 10.09 -2.72
CA ALA A 26 2.62 9.93 -3.61
C ALA A 26 3.90 9.55 -2.83
N GLU A 27 4.17 10.18 -1.70
CA GLU A 27 5.31 9.86 -0.83
C GLU A 27 5.27 8.43 -0.31
N ILE A 28 4.11 7.96 0.16
CA ILE A 28 3.93 6.56 0.57
C ILE A 28 4.29 5.60 -0.57
N ILE A 29 3.93 5.94 -1.82
CA ILE A 29 4.25 5.11 -2.98
C ILE A 29 5.74 5.21 -3.34
N ARG A 30 6.36 6.40 -3.26
CA ARG A 30 7.80 6.61 -3.49
C ARG A 30 8.62 5.72 -2.55
N HIS A 31 8.26 5.66 -1.27
CA HIS A 31 8.95 4.84 -0.26
C HIS A 31 8.86 3.33 -0.53
N ARG A 32 7.85 2.87 -1.27
CA ARG A 32 7.74 1.46 -1.70
C ARG A 32 8.62 1.10 -2.90
N SER A 33 9.20 2.11 -3.57
CA SER A 33 10.20 1.98 -4.65
C SER A 33 9.84 1.03 -5.81
N ARG A 34 8.55 0.84 -6.10
CA ARG A 34 8.09 0.00 -7.22
C ARG A 34 8.10 0.72 -8.57
N PHE A 35 7.94 2.05 -8.55
CA PHE A 35 8.03 2.93 -9.71
C PHE A 35 9.30 3.77 -9.61
N LYS A 36 9.93 4.07 -10.75
CA LYS A 36 11.20 4.82 -10.77
C LYS A 36 11.02 6.28 -10.39
N VAL A 37 9.92 6.88 -10.84
CA VAL A 37 9.54 8.26 -10.53
C VAL A 37 8.04 8.28 -10.28
N VAL A 38 7.62 9.00 -9.24
CA VAL A 38 6.22 9.22 -8.91
C VAL A 38 5.98 10.72 -8.86
N GLU A 39 5.10 11.22 -9.71
CA GLU A 39 4.67 12.62 -9.75
C GLU A 39 3.20 12.72 -9.36
N VAL A 40 2.82 13.89 -8.86
CA VAL A 40 1.41 14.29 -8.76
C VAL A 40 1.10 15.25 -9.90
N ALA A 41 -0.17 15.36 -10.28
CA ALA A 41 -0.68 16.39 -11.17
C ALA A 41 -2.12 16.73 -10.80
N PHE A 42 -2.61 17.88 -11.29
CA PHE A 42 -3.96 18.34 -11.01
C PHE A 42 -4.67 18.78 -12.29
N MET A 43 -5.96 18.46 -12.40
CA MET A 43 -6.79 18.85 -13.53
C MET A 43 -6.99 20.37 -13.59
N ILE A 44 -7.24 21.00 -12.44
CA ILE A 44 -7.52 22.42 -12.31
C ILE A 44 -6.93 23.00 -11.02
N LYS A 45 -6.82 24.34 -10.95
CA LYS A 45 -6.54 25.17 -9.74
C LYS A 45 -5.20 24.97 -9.05
N ASN A 46 -4.60 23.79 -9.09
CA ASN A 46 -3.30 23.50 -8.50
C ASN A 46 -2.27 23.18 -9.59
N ARG A 47 -1.01 23.25 -9.18
CA ARG A 47 0.14 22.79 -9.97
C ARG A 47 0.84 21.66 -9.21
N PRO A 48 1.55 20.78 -9.93
CA PRO A 48 1.76 20.80 -11.39
C PRO A 48 0.52 20.38 -12.19
N THR A 49 0.41 20.86 -13.43
CA THR A 49 -0.55 20.35 -14.42
C THR A 49 -0.13 18.96 -14.91
N ILE A 50 -1.02 18.25 -15.61
CA ILE A 50 -0.71 16.95 -16.21
C ILE A 50 0.52 17.05 -17.13
N ASP A 51 0.59 18.09 -17.96
CA ASP A 51 1.70 18.31 -18.89
C ASP A 51 3.02 18.59 -18.18
N GLU A 52 2.98 19.38 -17.10
CA GLU A 52 4.17 19.65 -16.28
C GLU A 52 4.70 18.37 -15.62
N ALA A 53 3.80 17.51 -15.10
CA ALA A 53 4.18 16.23 -14.52
C ALA A 53 4.79 15.28 -15.56
N ILE A 54 4.22 15.20 -16.77
CA ILE A 54 4.79 14.42 -17.88
C ILE A 54 6.17 14.97 -18.27
N GLY A 55 6.34 16.29 -18.32
CA GLY A 55 7.62 16.94 -18.60
C GLY A 55 8.69 16.56 -17.56
N LYS A 56 8.35 16.54 -16.27
CA LYS A 56 9.26 16.07 -15.22
C LYS A 56 9.66 14.61 -15.40
N LEU A 57 8.73 13.72 -15.77
CA LEU A 57 9.08 12.34 -16.07
C LEU A 57 10.10 12.24 -17.21
N ALA A 58 9.91 13.03 -18.28
CA ALA A 58 10.83 13.06 -19.41
C ALA A 58 12.23 13.54 -19.00
N LEU A 59 12.34 14.55 -18.13
CA LEU A 59 13.62 15.02 -17.57
C LEU A 59 14.37 13.94 -16.79
N HIS A 60 13.65 13.00 -16.16
CA HIS A 60 14.23 11.85 -15.46
C HIS A 60 14.49 10.64 -16.40
N GLY A 61 14.37 10.83 -17.71
CA GLY A 61 14.61 9.79 -18.72
C GLY A 61 13.53 8.70 -18.76
N ILE A 62 12.35 8.96 -18.18
CA ILE A 62 11.22 8.02 -18.23
C ILE A 62 10.60 8.06 -19.62
N LYS A 63 10.49 6.89 -20.27
CA LYS A 63 9.86 6.73 -21.59
C LYS A 63 8.46 6.11 -21.54
N LYS A 64 8.05 5.60 -20.37
CA LYS A 64 6.75 4.97 -20.16
C LYS A 64 6.22 5.29 -18.77
N ALA A 65 4.97 5.73 -18.68
CA ALA A 65 4.34 6.06 -17.42
C ALA A 65 2.89 5.60 -17.36
N VAL A 66 2.41 5.33 -16.16
CA VAL A 66 1.00 5.10 -15.87
C VAL A 66 0.44 6.35 -15.20
N LEU A 67 -0.73 6.79 -15.63
CA LEU A 67 -1.44 7.90 -15.02
C LEU A 67 -2.72 7.38 -14.37
N ILE A 68 -2.88 7.60 -13.06
CA ILE A 68 -3.99 7.11 -12.24
C ILE A 68 -4.77 8.32 -11.69
N PRO A 69 -6.07 8.46 -12.03
CA PRO A 69 -6.94 9.41 -11.37
C PRO A 69 -7.16 9.02 -9.91
N VAL A 70 -6.88 9.91 -8.96
CA VAL A 70 -7.14 9.70 -7.53
C VAL A 70 -8.58 10.10 -7.20
N PHE A 71 -9.53 9.37 -7.79
CA PHE A 71 -10.97 9.57 -7.65
C PHE A 71 -11.62 8.29 -7.16
N ILE A 72 -12.59 8.40 -6.24
CA ILE A 72 -13.29 7.25 -5.68
C ILE A 72 -14.22 6.60 -6.71
N ALA A 73 -14.87 7.40 -7.54
CA ALA A 73 -15.81 6.91 -8.55
C ALA A 73 -15.41 7.41 -9.93
N SER A 74 -15.75 6.63 -10.95
CA SER A 74 -15.74 7.09 -12.33
C SER A 74 -16.82 8.14 -12.56
N GLY A 75 -16.58 9.06 -13.48
CA GLY A 75 -17.52 10.10 -13.87
C GLY A 75 -16.91 11.00 -14.94
N SER A 76 -17.56 12.11 -15.26
CA SER A 76 -17.16 12.98 -16.39
C SER A 76 -15.68 13.40 -16.34
N HIS A 77 -15.12 13.61 -15.15
CA HIS A 77 -13.71 13.94 -14.98
C HIS A 77 -12.76 12.81 -15.40
N THR A 78 -13.06 11.57 -15.00
CA THR A 78 -12.20 10.41 -15.29
C THR A 78 -12.47 9.83 -16.68
N ASP A 79 -13.69 9.98 -17.17
CA ASP A 79 -14.13 9.30 -18.40
C ASP A 79 -13.95 10.20 -19.62
N ARG A 80 -13.91 11.53 -19.42
CA ARG A 80 -13.80 12.51 -20.50
C ARG A 80 -12.73 13.55 -20.24
N ASP A 81 -12.82 14.33 -19.16
CA ASP A 81 -12.01 15.56 -19.03
C ASP A 81 -10.50 15.27 -18.91
N ILE A 82 -10.07 14.29 -18.10
CA ILE A 82 -8.65 13.88 -18.02
C ILE A 82 -8.19 13.23 -19.34
N PRO A 83 -8.93 12.26 -19.93
CA PRO A 83 -8.60 11.74 -21.26
C PRO A 83 -8.43 12.81 -22.33
N GLU A 84 -9.31 13.81 -22.38
CA GLU A 84 -9.23 14.94 -23.32
C GLU A 84 -7.98 15.79 -23.08
N GLN A 85 -7.65 16.14 -21.82
CA GLN A 85 -6.40 16.83 -21.49
C GLN A 85 -5.15 16.03 -21.90
N LEU A 86 -5.24 14.70 -21.89
CA LEU A 86 -4.18 13.81 -22.37
C LEU A 86 -4.11 13.74 -23.90
N GLY A 87 -5.18 14.08 -24.61
CA GLY A 87 -5.33 13.89 -26.05
C GLY A 87 -5.69 12.46 -26.44
N LEU A 88 -6.33 11.71 -25.53
CA LEU A 88 -6.88 10.39 -25.83
C LEU A 88 -8.17 10.53 -26.65
N LYS A 89 -8.32 9.67 -27.67
CA LYS A 89 -9.59 9.50 -28.39
C LYS A 89 -10.44 8.42 -27.74
N ASP A 90 -11.73 8.39 -28.05
CA ASP A 90 -12.68 7.40 -27.51
C ASP A 90 -12.14 5.97 -27.59
N GLY A 91 -12.17 5.27 -26.46
CA GLY A 91 -11.68 3.89 -26.33
C GLY A 91 -10.16 3.74 -26.24
N GLN A 92 -9.37 4.80 -26.42
CA GLN A 92 -7.92 4.74 -26.25
C GLN A 92 -7.54 4.79 -24.77
N ARG A 93 -6.58 3.93 -24.40
CA ARG A 93 -5.97 3.92 -23.05
C ARG A 93 -4.50 4.33 -23.07
N LYS A 94 -3.94 4.63 -24.25
CA LYS A 94 -2.54 5.00 -24.42
C LYS A 94 -2.40 6.17 -25.35
N VAL A 95 -1.52 7.11 -24.99
CA VAL A 95 -1.17 8.26 -25.83
C VAL A 95 0.32 8.53 -25.69
N LYS A 96 0.95 9.00 -26.76
CA LYS A 96 2.34 9.44 -26.73
C LYS A 96 2.38 10.95 -26.52
N ARG A 97 3.06 11.40 -25.47
CA ARG A 97 3.27 12.82 -25.14
C ARG A 97 4.76 13.12 -25.17
N GLY A 98 5.21 13.76 -26.26
CA GLY A 98 6.64 13.86 -26.56
C GLY A 98 7.27 12.48 -26.67
N ASP A 99 8.25 12.20 -25.80
CA ASP A 99 8.96 10.92 -25.74
C ASP A 99 8.38 9.91 -24.75
N VAL A 100 7.30 10.25 -24.05
CA VAL A 100 6.72 9.41 -23.00
C VAL A 100 5.43 8.75 -23.52
N GLU A 101 5.37 7.42 -23.50
CA GLU A 101 4.12 6.69 -23.62
C GLU A 101 3.36 6.76 -22.29
N ILE A 102 2.18 7.36 -22.29
CA ILE A 102 1.29 7.43 -21.13
C ILE A 102 0.21 6.36 -21.27
N ILE A 103 0.07 5.53 -20.24
CA ILE A 103 -1.02 4.57 -20.09
C ILE A 103 -2.01 5.14 -19.08
N TYR A 104 -3.24 5.38 -19.51
CA TYR A 104 -4.33 5.84 -18.66
C TYR A 104 -4.92 4.67 -17.87
N GLY A 105 -4.74 4.69 -16.56
CA GLY A 105 -5.30 3.70 -15.65
C GLY A 105 -6.69 4.08 -15.16
N GLU A 106 -7.28 3.18 -14.39
CA GLU A 106 -8.62 3.37 -13.83
C GLU A 106 -8.54 4.21 -12.55
N PRO A 107 -9.60 4.97 -12.22
CA PRO A 107 -9.72 5.59 -10.91
C PRO A 107 -9.73 4.53 -9.81
N ILE A 108 -9.67 4.95 -8.54
CA ILE A 108 -9.64 4.04 -7.37
C ILE A 108 -10.83 3.07 -7.42
N GLY A 109 -12.02 3.59 -7.72
CA GLY A 109 -13.23 2.79 -7.85
C GLY A 109 -13.68 2.15 -6.53
N PRO A 110 -14.71 1.28 -6.60
CA PRO A 110 -15.13 0.46 -5.47
C PRO A 110 -14.06 -0.60 -5.18
N ASP A 111 -13.43 -0.49 -4.00
CA ASP A 111 -12.41 -1.43 -3.53
C ASP A 111 -12.69 -1.78 -2.07
N ARG A 112 -12.48 -3.06 -1.71
CA ARG A 112 -12.67 -3.53 -0.33
C ARG A 112 -11.85 -2.72 0.68
N ARG A 113 -10.63 -2.33 0.33
CA ARG A 113 -9.74 -1.52 1.19
C ARG A 113 -10.32 -0.13 1.44
N LEU A 114 -11.04 0.42 0.46
CA LEU A 114 -11.71 1.71 0.63
C LEU A 114 -12.91 1.57 1.58
N ALA A 115 -13.67 0.48 1.48
CA ALA A 115 -14.75 0.18 2.42
C ALA A 115 -14.22 0.04 3.86
N GLU A 116 -13.09 -0.66 4.04
CA GLU A 116 -12.41 -0.80 5.33
C GLU A 116 -11.99 0.56 5.92
N ILE A 117 -11.39 1.45 5.10
CA ILE A 117 -11.02 2.82 5.54
C ILE A 117 -12.27 3.65 5.94
N ILE A 118 -13.37 3.49 5.21
CA ILE A 118 -14.62 4.22 5.50
C ILE A 118 -15.21 3.74 6.83
N GLU A 119 -15.27 2.43 7.05
CA GLU A 119 -15.75 1.83 8.30
C GLU A 119 -14.87 2.27 9.49
N GLU A 120 -13.54 2.24 9.33
CA GLU A 120 -12.60 2.74 10.35
C GLU A 120 -12.88 4.20 10.72
N LYS A 121 -13.09 5.07 9.72
CA LYS A 121 -13.41 6.48 9.96
C LYS A 121 -14.76 6.66 10.65
N ALA A 122 -15.76 5.85 10.29
CA ALA A 122 -17.08 5.88 10.92
C ALA A 122 -16.99 5.47 12.39
N LEU A 123 -16.30 4.37 12.71
CA LEU A 123 -16.08 3.92 14.09
C LEU A 123 -15.30 4.96 14.91
N LYS A 124 -14.24 5.54 14.34
CA LYS A 124 -13.48 6.64 14.97
C LYS A 124 -14.33 7.86 15.27
N ALA A 125 -15.36 8.15 14.47
CA ALA A 125 -16.26 9.26 14.72
C ALA A 125 -17.29 8.95 15.83
N LEU A 126 -17.52 7.67 16.15
CA LEU A 126 -18.44 7.21 17.18
C LEU A 126 -17.77 7.03 18.57
N GLU A 127 -16.44 6.90 18.63
CA GLU A 127 -15.69 6.59 19.86
C GLU A 127 -14.85 7.77 20.39
N SER A 128 -14.76 7.93 21.72
CA SER A 128 -13.76 8.74 22.41
C SER A 128 -12.40 8.03 22.41
N GLU A 129 -11.31 8.78 22.30
CA GLU A 129 -9.92 8.39 21.95
C GLU A 129 -9.35 7.07 22.52
N ASP A 130 -9.86 6.54 23.63
CA ASP A 130 -9.33 5.35 24.31
C ASP A 130 -9.54 4.00 23.58
N GLN A 131 -10.52 3.88 22.68
CA GLN A 131 -10.80 2.61 21.97
C GLN A 131 -10.13 2.50 20.58
N ILE A 132 -9.58 3.60 20.07
CA ILE A 132 -8.98 3.68 18.73
C ILE A 132 -7.73 2.78 18.60
N SER A 133 -6.99 2.56 19.70
CA SER A 133 -5.81 1.69 19.73
C SER A 133 -6.13 0.23 19.39
N LEU A 134 -7.32 -0.26 19.80
CA LEU A 134 -7.76 -1.64 19.55
C LEU A 134 -8.24 -1.87 18.11
N ILE A 135 -8.79 -0.82 17.47
CA ILE A 135 -9.30 -0.90 16.09
C ILE A 135 -8.15 -0.74 15.09
N SER A 136 -7.24 0.21 15.31
CA SER A 136 -6.05 0.39 14.47
C SER A 136 -5.08 -0.78 14.54
N GLY A 137 -5.05 -1.52 15.65
CA GLY A 137 -4.26 -2.76 15.79
C GLY A 137 -4.81 -3.99 15.07
N ASN A 138 -6.09 -3.99 14.66
CA ASN A 138 -6.77 -5.17 14.10
C ASN A 138 -6.97 -5.15 12.58
N TYR A 139 -6.88 -3.99 11.90
CA TYR A 139 -7.29 -3.86 10.49
C TYR A 139 -6.18 -3.51 9.49
N MET A 140 -4.95 -3.31 9.95
CA MET A 140 -3.86 -3.87 9.14
C MET A 140 -4.01 -5.39 9.26
N LEU A 141 -4.17 -6.11 8.16
CA LEU A 141 -3.56 -7.44 8.09
C LEU A 141 -2.05 -7.22 8.14
N ASP A 142 -1.59 -6.78 9.31
CA ASP A 142 -0.21 -6.74 9.71
C ASP A 142 0.22 -8.20 9.64
N SER A 143 1.37 -8.46 9.03
CA SER A 143 1.96 -9.79 9.12
C SER A 143 2.06 -10.22 10.60
N ASN A 144 2.14 -9.25 11.53
CA ASN A 144 2.03 -9.51 12.96
C ASN A 144 0.65 -10.00 13.42
N SER A 145 -0.50 -9.57 12.89
CA SER A 145 -1.80 -10.01 13.43
C SER A 145 -2.09 -11.48 13.10
N ILE A 146 -1.70 -11.93 11.89
CA ILE A 146 -1.72 -13.34 11.50
C ILE A 146 -0.69 -14.14 12.30
N TYR A 147 0.52 -13.59 12.44
CA TYR A 147 1.56 -14.19 13.27
C TYR A 147 1.07 -14.38 14.71
N GLU A 148 0.57 -13.34 15.39
CA GLU A 148 0.06 -13.39 16.75
C GLU A 148 -1.12 -14.38 16.89
N ALA A 149 -2.05 -14.41 15.92
CA ALA A 149 -3.14 -15.38 15.93
C ALA A 149 -2.62 -16.82 15.79
N SER A 150 -1.62 -17.04 14.94
CA SER A 150 -0.97 -18.33 14.77
C SER A 150 -0.19 -18.74 16.01
N ILE A 151 0.60 -17.83 16.60
CA ILE A 151 1.39 -18.06 17.81
C ILE A 151 0.48 -18.37 19.01
N ARG A 152 -0.64 -17.67 19.18
CA ARG A 152 -1.65 -18.01 20.21
C ARG A 152 -2.15 -19.45 20.06
N LYS A 153 -2.42 -19.88 18.82
CA LYS A 153 -2.87 -21.25 18.55
C LYS A 153 -1.76 -22.28 18.81
N ILE A 154 -0.52 -21.98 18.42
CA ILE A 154 0.65 -22.82 18.67
C ILE A 154 0.87 -22.98 20.18
N ARG A 155 0.85 -21.89 20.94
CA ARG A 155 0.96 -21.92 22.41
C ARG A 155 -0.16 -22.72 23.07
N SER A 156 -1.38 -22.64 22.54
CA SER A 156 -2.49 -23.46 23.01
C SER A 156 -2.30 -24.95 22.75
N ILE A 157 -1.66 -25.33 21.64
CA ILE A 157 -1.43 -26.73 21.27
C ILE A 157 -0.23 -27.32 22.02
N LEU A 158 0.88 -26.57 22.08
CA LEU A 158 2.12 -27.06 22.67
C LEU A 158 2.19 -26.85 24.19
N GLY A 159 1.43 -25.89 24.74
CA GLY A 159 1.14 -25.78 26.17
C GLY A 159 2.34 -25.99 27.09
N ASP A 160 2.32 -27.08 27.85
CA ASP A 160 3.37 -27.48 28.80
C ASP A 160 4.74 -27.64 28.14
N TYR A 161 4.79 -28.16 26.92
CA TYR A 161 6.04 -28.40 26.22
C TYR A 161 6.86 -27.11 26.03
N LEU A 162 6.20 -25.98 25.71
CA LEU A 162 6.89 -24.70 25.58
C LEU A 162 7.30 -24.11 26.94
N ARG A 163 6.58 -24.44 28.02
CA ARG A 163 6.89 -23.94 29.38
C ARG A 163 8.15 -24.56 29.97
N ASP A 164 8.44 -25.81 29.58
CA ASP A 164 9.59 -26.56 30.07
C ASP A 164 10.89 -26.22 29.32
N LEU A 165 10.82 -25.44 28.25
CA LEU A 165 11.97 -25.01 27.44
C LEU A 165 12.55 -23.67 27.93
N PRO A 166 13.86 -23.43 27.71
CA PRO A 166 14.42 -22.09 27.79
C PRO A 166 13.62 -21.09 26.92
N PRO A 167 13.37 -19.85 27.37
CA PRO A 167 12.55 -18.87 26.64
C PRO A 167 12.99 -18.63 25.19
N GLU A 168 14.30 -18.61 24.98
CA GLU A 168 14.96 -18.48 23.67
C GLU A 168 14.69 -19.68 22.74
N HIS A 169 14.62 -20.90 23.29
CA HIS A 169 14.27 -22.11 22.53
C HIS A 169 12.79 -22.13 22.18
N ALA A 170 11.92 -21.72 23.11
CA ALA A 170 10.49 -21.64 22.88
C ALA A 170 10.15 -20.72 21.69
N GLN A 171 10.84 -19.58 21.57
CA GLN A 171 10.66 -18.66 20.43
C GLN A 171 11.06 -19.29 19.09
N ILE A 172 12.15 -20.07 19.05
CA ILE A 172 12.60 -20.75 17.83
C ILE A 172 11.58 -21.83 17.43
N ILE A 173 11.10 -22.61 18.39
CA ILE A 173 10.09 -23.66 18.18
C ILE A 173 8.79 -23.05 17.63
N GLU A 174 8.32 -21.95 18.23
CA GLU A 174 7.13 -21.22 17.79
C GLU A 174 7.25 -20.79 16.32
N ARG A 175 8.43 -20.30 15.89
CA ARG A 175 8.70 -19.91 14.50
C ARG A 175 8.73 -21.10 13.55
N VAL A 176 9.30 -22.23 13.95
CA VAL A 176 9.32 -23.46 13.12
C VAL A 176 7.91 -23.98 12.89
N VAL A 177 7.09 -24.07 13.94
CA VAL A 177 5.71 -24.55 13.82
C VAL A 177 4.84 -23.56 13.04
N HIS A 178 5.05 -22.25 13.21
CA HIS A 178 4.36 -21.23 12.42
C HIS A 178 4.65 -21.38 10.91
N ALA A 179 5.91 -21.60 10.54
CA ALA A 179 6.31 -21.72 9.15
C ALA A 179 5.87 -23.04 8.49
N THR A 180 5.77 -24.12 9.27
CA THR A 180 5.48 -25.47 8.76
C THR A 180 4.03 -25.89 8.93
N ALA A 181 3.29 -25.22 9.82
CA ALA A 181 1.95 -25.59 10.27
C ALA A 181 1.83 -27.00 10.87
N ASP A 182 2.95 -27.60 11.31
CA ASP A 182 3.01 -28.93 11.91
C ASP A 182 3.54 -28.86 13.36
N PRO A 183 2.67 -29.01 14.37
CA PRO A 183 3.08 -29.00 15.77
C PRO A 183 4.00 -30.17 16.17
N GLU A 184 3.98 -31.30 15.47
CA GLU A 184 4.81 -32.45 15.84
C GLU A 184 6.30 -32.20 15.60
N LEU A 185 6.64 -31.30 14.67
CA LEU A 185 8.01 -30.87 14.44
C LEU A 185 8.62 -30.18 15.68
N ALA A 186 7.81 -29.61 16.57
CA ALA A 186 8.32 -29.01 17.82
C ALA A 186 9.18 -29.99 18.62
N LYS A 187 8.80 -31.27 18.67
CA LYS A 187 9.50 -32.31 19.44
C LYS A 187 10.76 -32.84 18.75
N LEU A 188 10.94 -32.54 17.47
CA LEU A 188 12.03 -33.05 16.63
C LEU A 188 13.15 -32.02 16.43
N VAL A 189 12.92 -30.76 16.77
CA VAL A 189 13.91 -29.69 16.66
C VAL A 189 14.89 -29.78 17.82
N VAL A 190 16.17 -29.95 17.49
CA VAL A 190 17.28 -29.93 18.45
C VAL A 190 18.03 -28.61 18.28
N ILE A 191 18.00 -27.77 19.32
CA ILE A 191 18.70 -26.48 19.33
C ILE A 191 20.02 -26.66 20.07
N SER A 192 21.14 -26.50 19.35
CA SER A 192 22.46 -26.55 19.94
C SER A 192 22.69 -25.32 20.84
N SER A 193 23.39 -25.51 21.96
CA SER A 193 23.71 -24.43 22.90
C SER A 193 24.56 -23.30 22.27
N GLY A 194 25.24 -23.55 21.15
CA GLY A 194 25.99 -22.54 20.40
C GLY A 194 25.20 -21.82 19.30
N ALA A 195 23.92 -22.15 19.08
CA ALA A 195 23.14 -21.61 17.96
C ALA A 195 22.65 -20.16 18.19
N ILE A 196 22.63 -19.71 19.45
CA ILE A 196 22.03 -18.42 19.87
C ILE A 196 23.06 -17.29 19.91
N GLU A 197 24.36 -17.61 20.04
CA GLU A 197 25.44 -16.62 20.12
C GLU A 197 25.85 -16.00 18.76
N THR A 198 25.35 -16.53 17.64
CA THR A 198 25.76 -16.10 16.29
C THR A 198 24.65 -15.45 15.46
N GLY A 199 23.49 -15.17 16.06
CA GLY A 199 22.28 -14.71 15.38
C GLY A 199 21.97 -13.22 15.59
#